data_AF-A0A7R9Q1Y0-F1
#
_entry.id   AF-A0A7R9Q1Y0-F1
#
_cell.length_a   1.000
_cell.length_b   1.000
_cell.length_c   1.000
_cell.angle_alpha   90.00
_cell.angle_beta   90.00
_cell.angle_gamma   90.00
#
_symmetry.space_group_name_H-M   'P 1'
#
loop_
_entity.id
_entity.type
_entity.pdbx_description
1 polymer ?
#
loop_
_entity_poly.entity_id
_entity_poly.type
_entity_poly.pdbx_seq_one_letter_code
_entity_poly.pdbx_strand_id
1 'polypeptide(L)'
;MAVILNTLHARTATRLSLRTFRLPGPCKVTRPNALRSLNTNTTATGSSQSSRWRQILYTTGAVAGVGAIGLYYALDQSVKASDLELHPPAYPWSHNGFIKGFDHQSIRRGYEVYKQVCAACHGMKYVSYRELVGVSHTEAEAKQEASEIQVLDGPDDTGKMFLRPGKLFDRFPSPYPNEEAARAANNGALPPDLSVIVLARHGGEDYIFSLLTGYMEAPAGVVLADGMHFNPYFVSGSGAIGMAQALFSEMIDYEDGTPATQSQLAKDVVTFLSWAAQPEYDTRKKASIDVSSVVPTRWVLLIMIPMLALLTFWKRHLWSTIKSRKILFRETPKLPPKKS
;
A
#
# COMPACT_ATOMS: atom_id res chain seq x y z
N MET A 1 -46.33 -29.99 27.85
CA MET A 1 -46.87 -31.30 27.43
C MET A 1 -46.94 -31.26 25.91
N ALA A 2 -45.86 -31.59 25.22
CA ALA A 2 -45.47 -32.96 24.85
C ALA A 2 -46.47 -33.58 23.85
N VAL A 3 -45.89 -34.02 22.72
CA VAL A 3 -46.45 -34.90 21.69
C VAL A 3 -47.34 -34.22 20.67
N ILE A 4 -46.76 -33.85 19.51
CA ILE A 4 -47.01 -34.57 18.24
C ILE A 4 -45.67 -34.57 17.50
N LEU A 5 -45.01 -35.72 17.59
CA LEU A 5 -43.81 -36.11 16.86
C LEU A 5 -44.26 -36.85 15.59
N ASN A 6 -43.43 -36.78 14.55
CA ASN A 6 -43.35 -37.72 13.43
C ASN A 6 -44.53 -37.73 12.43
N THR A 7 -44.29 -37.21 11.23
CA THR A 7 -44.06 -38.02 10.02
C THR A 7 -44.04 -37.11 8.80
N LEU A 8 -42.85 -36.94 8.20
CA LEU A 8 -42.68 -36.81 6.75
C LEU A 8 -41.17 -36.88 6.47
N HIS A 9 -40.69 -38.13 6.42
CA HIS A 9 -39.52 -38.49 5.64
C HIS A 9 -39.88 -38.33 4.15
N ALA A 10 -39.10 -37.56 3.39
CA ALA A 10 -38.46 -38.05 2.16
C ALA A 10 -37.82 -36.91 1.34
N ARG A 11 -36.53 -37.11 1.04
CA ARG A 11 -35.83 -36.70 -0.18
C ARG A 11 -35.42 -35.23 -0.32
N THR A 12 -34.16 -34.97 0.05
CA THR A 12 -33.11 -34.55 -0.90
C THR A 12 -31.76 -34.60 -0.19
N ALA A 13 -31.02 -35.68 -0.45
CA ALA A 13 -29.66 -35.87 0.04
C ALA A 13 -28.69 -35.32 -1.02
N THR A 14 -28.21 -34.09 -0.83
CA THR A 14 -27.02 -33.59 -1.55
C THR A 14 -25.85 -33.65 -0.58
N ARG A 15 -24.96 -34.59 -0.87
CA ARG A 15 -23.82 -35.02 -0.06
C ARG A 15 -22.76 -33.92 -0.04
N LEU A 16 -22.75 -33.04 0.95
CA LEU A 16 -21.59 -32.18 1.21
C LEU A 16 -20.46 -33.06 1.75
N SER A 17 -19.45 -33.31 0.91
CA SER A 17 -18.20 -33.93 1.31
C SER A 17 -17.46 -32.97 2.24
N LEU A 18 -17.56 -33.21 3.55
CA LEU A 18 -16.65 -32.64 4.54
C LEU A 18 -15.24 -33.19 4.24
N ARG A 19 -14.47 -32.46 3.45
CA ARG A 19 -13.01 -32.60 3.43
C ARG A 19 -12.52 -32.20 4.81
N THR A 20 -12.12 -33.19 5.59
CA THR A 20 -11.35 -33.01 6.81
C THR A 20 -10.09 -32.22 6.47
N PHE A 21 -9.99 -31.00 6.99
CA PHE A 21 -8.78 -30.19 6.95
C PHE A 21 -7.75 -30.90 7.84
N ARG A 22 -6.87 -31.69 7.23
CA ARG A 22 -5.78 -32.37 7.90
C ARG A 22 -4.74 -31.30 8.26
N LEU A 23 -4.56 -31.03 9.54
CA LEU A 23 -3.49 -30.18 10.06
C LEU A 23 -2.15 -30.66 9.49
N PRO A 24 -1.27 -29.76 8.99
CA PRO A 24 0.07 -30.16 8.61
C PRO A 24 0.79 -30.68 9.86
N GLY A 25 1.24 -31.93 9.79
CA GLY A 25 2.04 -32.55 10.85
C GLY A 25 3.36 -31.80 11.06
N PRO A 26 4.04 -32.01 12.20
CA PRO A 26 5.30 -31.33 12.50
C PRO A 26 6.33 -31.58 11.40
N CYS A 27 6.85 -30.49 10.85
CA CYS A 27 7.91 -30.49 9.85
C CYS A 27 9.12 -31.24 10.43
N LYS A 28 9.48 -32.37 9.82
CA LYS A 28 10.71 -33.10 10.16
C LYS A 28 11.89 -32.21 9.77
N VAL A 29 12.51 -31.59 10.77
CA VAL A 29 13.84 -30.99 10.65
C VAL A 29 14.82 -32.13 10.37
N THR A 30 15.21 -32.29 9.11
CA THR A 30 16.36 -33.10 8.73
C THR A 30 17.61 -32.43 9.29
N ARG A 31 18.09 -32.93 10.43
CA ARG A 31 19.42 -32.61 10.94
C ARG A 31 20.44 -33.00 9.86
N PRO A 32 21.33 -32.11 9.40
CA PRO A 32 22.49 -32.56 8.65
C PRO A 32 23.28 -33.50 9.57
N ASN A 33 23.47 -34.73 9.07
CA ASN A 33 24.29 -35.74 9.69
C ASN A 33 25.69 -35.20 9.98
N ALA A 34 26.16 -35.48 11.20
CA ALA A 34 27.54 -35.67 11.57
C ALA A 34 28.58 -34.80 10.83
N LEU A 35 28.98 -33.69 11.47
CA LEU A 35 30.37 -33.24 11.39
C LEU A 35 31.24 -34.37 11.95
N ARG A 36 31.59 -35.30 11.06
CA ARG A 36 32.66 -36.26 11.28
C ARG A 36 33.93 -35.42 11.34
N SER A 37 34.51 -35.36 12.55
CA SER A 37 35.88 -34.90 12.78
C SER A 37 36.77 -35.39 11.64
N LEU A 38 37.24 -34.46 10.81
CA LEU A 38 38.38 -34.69 9.93
C LEU A 38 39.61 -34.71 10.85
N ASN A 39 39.84 -35.89 11.45
CA ASN A 39 41.17 -36.28 11.91
C ASN A 39 42.07 -36.30 10.69
N THR A 40 42.75 -35.19 10.44
CA THR A 40 43.94 -35.19 9.59
C THR A 40 45.08 -35.73 10.43
N ASN A 41 45.27 -37.05 10.35
CA ASN A 41 46.53 -37.66 10.74
C ASN A 41 47.61 -37.10 9.83
N THR A 42 48.33 -36.08 10.30
CA THR A 42 49.63 -35.69 9.74
C THR A 42 50.60 -36.83 9.98
N THR A 43 50.72 -37.72 8.99
CA THR A 43 51.88 -38.58 8.82
C THR A 43 53.07 -37.69 8.53
N ALA A 44 53.87 -37.47 9.57
CA ALA A 44 55.24 -37.00 9.42
C ALA A 44 55.99 -38.00 8.54
N THR A 45 56.23 -37.64 7.29
CA THR A 45 57.27 -38.24 6.46
C THR A 45 58.32 -37.17 6.21
N GLY A 46 59.54 -37.53 6.59
CA GLY A 46 60.67 -36.64 6.64
C GLY A 46 61.17 -36.17 5.28
N SER A 47 61.94 -35.10 5.39
CA SER A 47 63.08 -34.75 4.54
C SER A 47 62.85 -34.64 3.03
N SER A 48 62.64 -33.41 2.57
CA SER A 48 63.45 -32.90 1.47
C SER A 48 63.59 -31.38 1.57
N GLN A 49 64.85 -30.99 1.71
CA GLN A 49 65.38 -29.64 1.82
C GLN A 49 65.07 -28.85 0.54
N SER A 50 63.88 -28.28 0.42
CA SER A 50 63.56 -27.30 -0.63
C SER A 50 63.44 -25.91 0.01
N SER A 51 64.17 -24.95 -0.58
CA SER A 51 64.43 -23.62 -0.03
C SER A 51 63.16 -22.96 0.51
N ARG A 52 63.21 -22.47 1.75
CA ARG A 52 62.14 -21.67 2.42
C ARG A 52 61.47 -20.66 1.48
N TRP A 53 62.22 -20.08 0.53
CA TRP A 53 61.75 -19.17 -0.50
C TRP A 53 60.66 -19.73 -1.43
N ARG A 54 60.72 -21.02 -1.81
CA ARG A 54 59.69 -21.65 -2.65
C ARG A 54 58.38 -21.84 -1.89
N GLN A 55 58.46 -22.22 -0.61
CA GLN A 55 57.28 -22.36 0.26
C GLN A 55 56.61 -21.00 0.53
N ILE A 56 57.39 -19.93 0.69
CA ILE A 56 56.88 -18.56 0.81
C ILE A 56 56.20 -18.13 -0.51
N LEU A 57 56.80 -18.41 -1.67
CA LEU A 57 56.20 -18.06 -2.97
C LEU A 57 54.88 -18.78 -3.24
N TYR A 58 54.78 -20.09 -2.93
CA TYR A 58 53.54 -20.82 -3.12
C TYR A 58 52.43 -20.39 -2.16
N THR A 59 52.75 -20.12 -0.90
CA THR A 59 51.75 -19.65 0.09
C THR A 59 51.27 -18.23 -0.21
N THR A 60 52.17 -17.33 -0.62
CA THR A 60 51.81 -15.96 -1.01
C THR A 60 50.99 -15.94 -2.30
N GLY A 61 51.36 -16.77 -3.29
CA GLY A 61 50.60 -16.91 -4.54
C GLY A 61 49.21 -17.53 -4.33
N ALA A 62 49.07 -18.51 -3.43
CA ALA A 62 47.78 -19.10 -3.09
C ALA A 62 46.85 -18.10 -2.37
N VAL A 63 47.38 -17.31 -1.44
CA VAL A 63 46.61 -16.26 -0.75
C VAL A 63 46.19 -15.15 -1.72
N ALA A 64 47.08 -14.73 -2.62
CA ALA A 64 46.75 -13.75 -3.65
C ALA A 64 45.72 -14.27 -4.66
N GLY A 65 45.84 -15.54 -5.08
CA GLY A 65 44.90 -16.16 -6.01
C GLY A 65 43.50 -16.35 -5.41
N VAL A 66 43.40 -16.83 -4.17
CA VAL A 66 42.12 -16.96 -3.47
C VAL A 66 41.51 -15.59 -3.16
N GLY A 67 42.34 -14.61 -2.78
CA GLY A 67 41.91 -13.22 -2.60
C GLY A 67 41.37 -12.60 -3.88
N ALA A 68 42.03 -12.82 -5.02
CA ALA A 68 41.60 -12.30 -6.32
C ALA A 68 40.31 -12.97 -6.82
N ILE A 69 40.16 -14.29 -6.63
CA ILE A 69 38.93 -15.01 -6.99
C ILE A 69 37.77 -14.58 -6.09
N GLY A 70 38.00 -14.43 -4.78
CA GLY A 70 36.99 -13.91 -3.85
C GLY A 70 36.58 -12.48 -4.17
N LEU A 71 37.53 -11.61 -4.55
CA LEU A 71 37.26 -10.24 -4.97
C LEU A 71 36.50 -10.20 -6.30
N TYR A 72 36.87 -11.04 -7.28
CA TYR A 72 36.15 -11.16 -8.54
C TYR A 72 34.71 -11.65 -8.33
N TYR A 73 34.50 -12.66 -7.48
CA TYR A 73 33.15 -13.15 -7.15
C TYR A 73 32.32 -12.13 -6.36
N ALA A 74 32.96 -11.31 -5.52
CA ALA A 74 32.29 -10.21 -4.82
C ALA A 74 31.96 -9.02 -5.74
N LEU A 75 32.77 -8.77 -6.77
CA LEU A 75 32.51 -7.74 -7.80
C LEU A 75 31.49 -8.21 -8.84
N ASP A 76 31.41 -9.51 -9.14
CA ASP A 76 30.45 -10.11 -10.09
C ASP A 76 29.05 -10.33 -9.48
N GLN A 77 28.91 -10.19 -8.16
CA GLN A 77 27.62 -9.95 -7.52
C GLN A 77 27.14 -8.53 -7.90
N SER A 78 26.68 -8.38 -9.14
CA SER A 78 25.86 -7.24 -9.53
C SER A 78 24.72 -7.12 -8.51
N VAL A 79 24.65 -6.00 -7.82
CA VAL A 79 23.48 -5.65 -7.00
C VAL A 79 22.32 -5.61 -7.98
N LYS A 80 21.53 -6.68 -8.02
CA LYS A 80 20.26 -6.71 -8.74
C LYS A 80 19.31 -5.81 -7.99
N ALA A 81 19.41 -4.51 -8.26
CA ALA A 81 18.47 -3.51 -7.78
C ALA A 81 17.10 -3.63 -8.46
N SER A 82 16.93 -4.60 -9.38
CA SER A 82 15.67 -4.83 -10.05
C SER A 82 14.58 -5.43 -9.17
N ASP A 83 14.90 -5.90 -7.96
CA ASP A 83 13.91 -6.38 -6.98
C ASP A 83 13.86 -5.46 -5.75
N LEU A 84 14.53 -4.30 -5.79
CA LEU A 84 14.58 -3.34 -4.69
C LEU A 84 13.59 -2.21 -4.96
N GLU A 85 12.49 -2.20 -4.20
CA GLU A 85 11.51 -1.12 -4.23
C GLU A 85 12.02 0.07 -3.39
N LEU A 86 12.11 1.26 -4.00
CA LEU A 86 12.38 2.48 -3.25
C LEU A 86 11.09 2.99 -2.62
N HIS A 87 10.97 2.87 -1.30
CA HIS A 87 9.83 3.44 -0.58
C HIS A 87 9.88 4.97 -0.58
N PRO A 88 8.72 5.65 -0.77
CA PRO A 88 8.65 7.09 -0.70
C PRO A 88 8.95 7.58 0.73
N PRO A 89 9.61 8.74 0.89
CA PRO A 89 9.74 9.38 2.19
C PRO A 89 8.39 9.94 2.65
N ALA A 90 8.22 10.10 3.96
CA ALA A 90 7.00 10.69 4.52
C ALA A 90 7.04 12.22 4.43
N TYR A 91 6.20 12.81 3.58
CA TYR A 91 6.14 14.27 3.43
C TYR A 91 5.18 14.89 4.45
N PRO A 92 5.46 16.11 4.95
CA PRO A 92 4.60 16.80 5.91
C PRO A 92 3.43 17.51 5.19
N TRP A 93 2.44 16.75 4.72
CA TRP A 93 1.23 17.32 4.09
C TRP A 93 0.46 18.26 5.03
N SER A 94 -0.23 19.26 4.45
CA SER A 94 -1.01 20.25 5.21
C SER A 94 -2.13 19.59 6.02
N HIS A 95 -2.77 18.57 5.46
CA HIS A 95 -3.83 17.77 6.08
C HIS A 95 -3.33 16.66 7.01
N ASN A 96 -2.01 16.49 7.17
CA ASN A 96 -1.47 15.49 8.11
C ASN A 96 -1.76 15.87 9.57
N GLY A 97 -2.37 14.94 10.31
CA GLY A 97 -2.68 15.06 11.74
C GLY A 97 -4.16 14.88 12.04
N PHE A 98 -4.50 14.72 13.32
CA PHE A 98 -5.87 14.36 13.73
C PHE A 98 -6.92 15.47 13.53
N ILE A 99 -6.48 16.74 13.49
CA ILE A 99 -7.39 17.91 13.48
C ILE A 99 -7.25 18.81 12.25
N LYS A 100 -6.38 18.44 11.29
CA LYS A 100 -6.13 19.25 10.09
C LYS A 100 -7.02 18.79 8.94
N GLY A 101 -7.72 19.72 8.30
CA GLY A 101 -8.47 19.46 7.06
C GLY A 101 -7.60 19.67 5.81
N PHE A 102 -8.18 19.48 4.64
CA PHE A 102 -7.53 19.79 3.37
C PHE A 102 -7.33 21.29 3.15
N ASP A 103 -6.29 21.62 2.38
CA ASP A 103 -6.10 22.96 1.84
C ASP A 103 -6.92 23.11 0.54
N HIS A 104 -8.10 23.72 0.64
CA HIS A 104 -9.02 23.89 -0.48
C HIS A 104 -8.44 24.74 -1.64
N GLN A 105 -7.48 25.64 -1.36
CA GLN A 105 -6.81 26.38 -2.42
C GLN A 105 -5.81 25.49 -3.18
N SER A 106 -5.17 24.55 -2.50
CA SER A 106 -4.36 23.50 -3.13
C SER A 106 -5.22 22.52 -3.93
N ILE A 107 -6.43 22.18 -3.46
CA ILE A 107 -7.39 21.38 -4.24
C ILE A 107 -7.80 22.10 -5.53
N ARG A 108 -8.09 23.40 -5.48
CA ARG A 108 -8.44 24.19 -6.68
C ARG A 108 -7.33 24.18 -7.71
N ARG A 109 -6.11 24.53 -7.30
CA ARG A 109 -4.92 24.47 -8.17
C ARG A 109 -4.64 23.06 -8.69
N GLY A 110 -4.86 22.03 -7.87
CA GLY A 110 -4.69 20.63 -8.28
C GLY A 110 -5.70 20.17 -9.32
N TYR A 111 -6.94 20.70 -9.27
CA TYR A 111 -7.94 20.49 -10.32
C TYR A 111 -7.49 21.09 -11.65
N GLU A 112 -6.91 22.29 -11.65
CA GLU A 112 -6.36 22.92 -12.86
C GLU A 112 -5.24 22.05 -13.48
N VAL A 113 -4.31 21.54 -12.66
CA VAL A 113 -3.26 20.61 -13.11
C VAL A 113 -3.87 19.34 -13.70
N TYR A 114 -4.87 18.76 -13.04
CA TYR A 114 -5.56 17.57 -13.55
C TYR A 114 -6.23 17.86 -14.90
N LYS A 115 -6.98 18.95 -15.01
CA LYS A 115 -7.70 19.36 -16.24
C LYS A 115 -6.73 19.58 -17.41
N GLN A 116 -5.61 20.27 -17.18
CA GLN A 116 -4.70 20.69 -18.25
C GLN A 116 -3.70 19.59 -18.66
N VAL A 117 -3.25 18.76 -17.71
CA VAL A 117 -2.18 17.77 -17.94
C VAL A 117 -2.70 16.34 -17.93
N CYS A 118 -3.42 15.96 -16.87
CA CYS A 118 -3.75 14.56 -16.62
C CYS A 118 -5.00 14.07 -17.37
N ALA A 119 -6.00 14.93 -17.58
CA ALA A 119 -7.29 14.57 -18.16
C ALA A 119 -7.19 14.06 -19.60
N ALA A 120 -6.10 14.37 -20.30
CA ALA A 120 -5.84 13.86 -21.65
C ALA A 120 -5.57 12.34 -21.68
N CYS A 121 -5.03 11.76 -20.61
CA CYS A 121 -4.69 10.33 -20.55
C CYS A 121 -5.40 9.58 -19.41
N HIS A 122 -5.78 10.28 -18.35
CA HIS A 122 -6.36 9.68 -17.15
C HIS A 122 -7.81 10.10 -16.95
N GLY A 123 -8.70 9.12 -16.96
CA GLY A 123 -10.08 9.30 -16.53
C GLY A 123 -10.22 9.44 -15.00
N MET A 124 -11.33 10.01 -14.59
CA MET A 124 -11.77 10.07 -13.20
C MET A 124 -13.27 9.79 -13.11
N LYS A 125 -13.63 8.52 -13.21
CA LYS A 125 -15.02 8.06 -13.37
C LYS A 125 -15.92 8.20 -12.15
N TYR A 126 -15.38 8.48 -10.96
CA TYR A 126 -16.16 8.62 -9.73
C TYR A 126 -16.37 10.07 -9.29
N VAL A 127 -15.79 11.04 -10.00
CA VAL A 127 -15.94 12.47 -9.71
C VAL A 127 -16.78 13.15 -10.80
N SER A 128 -17.64 14.05 -10.34
CA SER A 128 -18.66 14.79 -11.06
C SER A 128 -18.55 16.27 -10.69
N TYR A 129 -18.95 17.15 -11.60
CA TYR A 129 -18.76 18.60 -11.40
C TYR A 129 -19.47 19.16 -10.15
N ARG A 130 -20.59 18.55 -9.73
CA ARG A 130 -21.30 18.91 -8.50
C ARG A 130 -20.46 18.72 -7.23
N GLU A 131 -19.50 17.80 -7.23
CA GLU A 131 -18.66 17.55 -6.05
C GLU A 131 -17.61 18.65 -5.86
N LEU A 132 -17.30 19.44 -6.89
CA LEU A 132 -16.42 20.61 -6.78
C LEU A 132 -17.11 21.80 -6.10
N VAL A 133 -18.44 21.85 -6.12
CA VAL A 133 -19.24 22.98 -5.60
C VAL A 133 -19.11 23.08 -4.09
N GLY A 134 -18.62 24.22 -3.60
CA GLY A 134 -18.40 24.44 -2.17
C GLY A 134 -17.15 23.77 -1.61
N VAL A 135 -16.35 23.12 -2.47
CA VAL A 135 -15.02 22.59 -2.11
C VAL A 135 -13.93 23.45 -2.74
N SER A 136 -13.87 23.53 -4.07
CA SER A 136 -12.84 24.28 -4.82
C SER A 136 -13.42 25.37 -5.70
N HIS A 137 -14.68 25.21 -6.14
CA HIS A 137 -15.36 26.13 -7.06
C HIS A 137 -16.71 26.57 -6.51
N THR A 138 -17.18 27.73 -6.99
CA THR A 138 -18.56 28.16 -6.79
C THR A 138 -19.51 27.39 -7.72
N GLU A 139 -20.83 27.43 -7.46
CA GLU A 139 -21.79 26.77 -8.34
C GLU A 139 -21.76 27.34 -9.77
N ALA A 140 -21.57 28.66 -9.91
CA ALA A 140 -21.48 29.33 -11.19
C ALA A 140 -20.24 28.87 -11.98
N GLU A 141 -19.08 28.84 -11.33
CA GLU A 141 -17.83 28.36 -11.93
C GLU A 141 -17.92 26.90 -12.33
N ALA A 142 -18.39 26.02 -11.44
CA ALA A 142 -18.53 24.59 -11.74
C ALA A 142 -19.54 24.32 -12.88
N LYS A 143 -20.57 25.18 -13.02
CA LYS A 143 -21.55 25.09 -14.11
C LYS A 143 -20.96 25.55 -15.44
N GLN A 144 -20.15 26.61 -15.41
CA GLN A 144 -19.40 27.07 -16.58
C GLN A 144 -18.44 25.96 -17.05
N GLU A 145 -17.65 25.43 -16.13
CA GLU A 145 -16.71 24.33 -16.36
C GLU A 145 -17.39 23.09 -16.96
N ALA A 146 -18.54 22.68 -16.38
CA ALA A 146 -19.31 21.56 -16.92
C ALA A 146 -19.86 21.84 -18.32
N SER A 147 -20.17 23.10 -18.66
CA SER A 147 -20.71 23.46 -19.97
C SER A 147 -19.68 23.44 -21.10
N GLU A 148 -18.38 23.46 -20.77
CA GLU A 148 -17.28 23.37 -21.75
C GLU A 148 -17.20 21.99 -22.41
N ILE A 149 -17.65 20.95 -21.71
CA ILE A 149 -17.63 19.59 -22.24
C ILE A 149 -18.93 19.26 -22.99
N GLN A 150 -18.79 18.45 -24.04
CA GLN A 150 -19.92 17.87 -24.77
C GLN A 150 -20.16 16.45 -24.26
N VAL A 151 -21.35 16.21 -23.73
CA VAL A 151 -21.76 14.90 -23.19
C VAL A 151 -22.78 14.29 -24.14
N LEU A 152 -22.58 13.02 -24.50
CA LEU A 152 -23.54 12.24 -25.26
C LEU A 152 -24.75 11.90 -24.38
N ASP A 153 -25.94 12.29 -24.82
CA ASP A 153 -27.22 12.06 -24.17
C ASP A 153 -28.22 11.47 -25.18
N GLY A 154 -29.34 10.92 -24.70
CA GLY A 154 -30.42 10.44 -25.56
C GLY A 154 -30.98 9.06 -25.19
N PRO A 155 -31.86 8.49 -26.03
CA PRO A 155 -32.25 8.98 -27.35
C PRO A 155 -33.27 10.14 -27.35
N ASP A 156 -33.27 10.94 -28.42
CA ASP A 156 -34.29 11.96 -28.70
C ASP A 156 -35.63 11.35 -29.19
N ASP A 157 -36.61 12.20 -29.51
CA ASP A 157 -37.91 11.80 -30.06
C ASP A 157 -37.83 11.08 -31.42
N THR A 158 -36.69 11.19 -32.11
CA THR A 158 -36.38 10.46 -33.34
C THR A 158 -35.57 9.17 -33.12
N GLY A 159 -35.24 8.84 -31.87
CA GLY A 159 -34.46 7.66 -31.50
C GLY A 159 -32.95 7.81 -31.68
N LYS A 160 -32.44 9.03 -31.90
CA LYS A 160 -31.01 9.31 -32.11
C LYS A 160 -30.36 9.86 -30.83
N MET A 161 -29.10 9.50 -30.61
CA MET A 161 -28.29 10.11 -29.55
C MET A 161 -27.82 11.49 -30.00
N PHE A 162 -27.78 12.47 -29.10
CA PHE A 162 -27.34 13.83 -29.38
C PHE A 162 -26.29 14.27 -28.36
N LEU A 163 -25.48 15.26 -28.73
CA LEU A 163 -24.53 15.90 -27.83
C LEU A 163 -25.20 17.10 -27.16
N ARG A 164 -25.00 17.22 -25.84
CA ARG A 164 -25.42 18.39 -25.08
C ARG A 164 -24.25 18.97 -24.29
N PRO A 165 -24.28 20.27 -23.96
CA PRO A 165 -23.35 20.80 -22.97
C PRO A 165 -23.53 20.03 -21.64
N GLY A 166 -22.41 19.80 -20.97
CA GLY A 166 -22.39 19.15 -19.67
C GLY A 166 -23.11 19.98 -18.60
N LYS A 167 -23.57 19.28 -17.58
CA LYS A 167 -24.30 19.81 -16.42
C LYS A 167 -23.58 19.35 -15.16
N LEU A 168 -23.91 19.97 -14.02
CA LEU A 168 -23.25 19.68 -12.74
C LEU A 168 -23.28 18.20 -12.32
N PHE A 169 -24.32 17.44 -12.69
CA PHE A 169 -24.42 16.03 -12.33
C PHE A 169 -23.59 15.11 -13.23
N ASP A 170 -23.06 15.62 -14.35
CA ASP A 170 -22.23 14.83 -15.24
C ASP A 170 -20.85 14.58 -14.61
N ARG A 171 -20.28 13.43 -14.96
CA ARG A 171 -18.95 13.02 -14.53
C ARG A 171 -17.88 13.66 -15.40
N PHE A 172 -16.63 13.64 -14.93
CA PHE A 172 -15.52 14.02 -15.77
C PHE A 172 -15.43 13.11 -17.01
N PRO A 173 -15.14 13.70 -18.19
CA PRO A 173 -15.08 12.94 -19.42
C PRO A 173 -13.95 11.93 -19.38
N SER A 174 -14.21 10.72 -19.87
CA SER A 174 -13.14 9.73 -20.07
C SER A 174 -12.37 10.10 -21.34
N PRO A 175 -11.03 10.15 -21.31
CA PRO A 175 -10.22 10.47 -22.50
C PRO A 175 -10.35 9.41 -23.60
N TYR A 176 -10.63 8.17 -23.22
CA TYR A 176 -10.78 7.05 -24.14
C TYR A 176 -12.17 6.41 -24.01
N PRO A 177 -12.74 5.90 -25.12
CA PRO A 177 -14.04 5.23 -25.09
C PRO A 177 -14.00 3.85 -24.43
N ASN A 178 -12.85 3.15 -24.50
CA ASN A 178 -12.63 1.83 -23.92
C ASN A 178 -11.14 1.62 -23.56
N GLU A 179 -10.86 0.51 -22.86
CA GLU A 179 -9.51 0.19 -22.40
C GLU A 179 -8.56 -0.15 -23.56
N GLU A 180 -9.08 -0.76 -24.63
CA GLU A 180 -8.30 -1.14 -25.81
C GLU A 180 -7.80 0.09 -26.57
N ALA A 181 -8.64 1.13 -26.72
CA ALA A 181 -8.24 2.40 -27.29
C ALA A 181 -7.17 3.09 -26.42
N ALA A 182 -7.33 3.04 -25.09
CA ALA A 182 -6.34 3.58 -24.16
C ALA A 182 -4.99 2.87 -24.30
N ARG A 183 -4.98 1.54 -24.41
CA ARG A 183 -3.75 0.76 -24.64
C ARG A 183 -3.12 1.05 -25.99
N ALA A 184 -3.93 1.15 -27.04
CA ALA A 184 -3.44 1.45 -28.38
C ALA A 184 -2.77 2.84 -28.44
N ALA A 185 -3.31 3.83 -27.72
CA ALA A 185 -2.73 5.18 -27.66
C ALA A 185 -1.45 5.28 -26.82
N ASN A 186 -1.22 4.34 -25.89
CA ASN A 186 -0.14 4.41 -24.90
C ASN A 186 0.82 3.20 -24.97
N ASN A 187 1.17 2.76 -26.19
CA ASN A 187 2.15 1.67 -26.41
C ASN A 187 1.83 0.36 -25.66
N GLY A 188 0.54 0.02 -25.52
CA GLY A 188 0.05 -1.17 -24.82
C GLY A 188 -0.18 -0.99 -23.31
N ALA A 189 0.34 0.09 -22.71
CA ALA A 189 0.08 0.44 -21.32
C ALA A 189 -1.32 1.03 -21.14
N LEU A 190 -1.99 0.69 -20.05
CA LEU A 190 -3.30 1.25 -19.71
C LEU A 190 -3.11 2.30 -18.59
N PRO A 191 -3.36 3.59 -18.85
CA PRO A 191 -3.40 4.60 -17.81
C PRO A 191 -4.48 4.24 -16.77
N PRO A 192 -4.14 4.10 -15.48
CA PRO A 192 -5.14 3.82 -14.45
C PRO A 192 -6.07 5.02 -14.23
N ASP A 193 -7.32 4.74 -13.87
CA ASP A 193 -8.27 5.75 -13.41
C ASP A 193 -7.78 6.38 -12.09
N LEU A 194 -7.80 7.71 -12.01
CA LEU A 194 -7.19 8.45 -10.90
C LEU A 194 -8.14 8.69 -9.72
N SER A 195 -9.42 8.33 -9.82
CA SER A 195 -10.42 8.67 -8.80
C SER A 195 -10.07 8.17 -7.40
N VAL A 196 -9.44 7.00 -7.29
CA VAL A 196 -9.08 6.36 -6.01
C VAL A 196 -7.61 5.97 -5.95
N ILE A 197 -6.77 6.54 -6.82
CA ILE A 197 -5.38 6.09 -7.00
C ILE A 197 -4.53 6.23 -5.73
N VAL A 198 -4.81 7.27 -4.92
CA VAL A 198 -4.16 7.51 -3.62
C VAL A 198 -4.42 6.35 -2.64
N LEU A 199 -5.61 5.74 -2.68
CA LEU A 199 -5.94 4.60 -1.81
C LEU A 199 -5.58 3.25 -2.43
N ALA A 200 -5.46 3.21 -3.76
CA ALA A 200 -5.12 2.02 -4.50
C ALA A 200 -3.60 1.73 -4.53
N ARG A 201 -2.76 2.57 -3.93
CA ARG A 201 -1.31 2.40 -3.88
C ARG A 201 -0.78 2.53 -2.45
N HIS A 202 0.18 1.68 -2.11
CA HIS A 202 0.91 1.81 -0.85
C HIS A 202 1.71 3.11 -0.84
N GLY A 203 1.76 3.78 0.32
CA GLY A 203 2.34 5.13 0.45
C GLY A 203 1.41 6.26 -0.02
N GLY A 204 0.34 5.97 -0.75
CA GLY A 204 -0.68 6.92 -1.15
C GLY A 204 -0.15 8.21 -1.77
N GLU A 205 -0.40 9.34 -1.11
CA GLU A 205 0.02 10.67 -1.57
C GLU A 205 1.55 10.84 -1.60
N ASP A 206 2.27 10.28 -0.62
CA ASP A 206 3.75 10.30 -0.62
C ASP A 206 4.33 9.56 -1.83
N TYR A 207 3.69 8.45 -2.20
CA TYR A 207 4.06 7.65 -3.37
C TYR A 207 3.83 8.43 -4.66
N ILE A 208 2.65 9.03 -4.85
CA ILE A 208 2.33 9.74 -6.09
C ILE A 208 3.20 10.99 -6.23
N PHE A 209 3.45 11.72 -5.15
CA PHE A 209 4.34 12.88 -5.18
C PHE A 209 5.77 12.49 -5.58
N SER A 210 6.30 11.43 -4.96
CA SER A 210 7.63 10.91 -5.30
C SER A 210 7.69 10.37 -6.72
N LEU A 211 6.62 9.74 -7.21
CA LEU A 211 6.52 9.26 -8.58
C LEU A 211 6.56 10.42 -9.59
N LEU A 212 5.82 11.50 -9.35
CA LEU A 212 5.75 12.63 -10.27
C LEU A 212 7.03 13.48 -10.29
N THR A 213 7.74 13.56 -9.17
CA THR A 213 8.96 14.37 -9.02
C THR A 213 10.25 13.58 -9.18
N GLY A 214 10.19 12.24 -9.10
CA GLY A 214 11.35 11.35 -9.08
C GLY A 214 11.82 10.83 -10.43
N TYR A 215 11.35 11.40 -11.55
CA TYR A 215 11.87 11.03 -12.88
C TYR A 215 13.36 11.38 -12.97
N MET A 216 14.17 10.40 -13.37
CA MET A 216 15.61 10.56 -13.53
C MET A 216 16.14 9.67 -14.65
N GLU A 217 17.34 9.96 -15.13
CA GLU A 217 18.01 9.13 -16.13
C GLU A 217 18.32 7.73 -15.55
N ALA A 218 18.24 6.71 -16.41
CA ALA A 218 18.48 5.34 -15.99
C ALA A 218 19.93 5.18 -15.48
N PRO A 219 20.15 4.56 -14.31
CA PRO A 219 21.49 4.29 -13.82
C PRO A 219 22.22 3.31 -14.75
N ALA A 220 23.55 3.37 -14.74
CA ALA A 220 24.38 2.51 -15.59
C ALA A 220 24.03 1.02 -15.41
N GLY A 221 23.73 0.34 -16.52
CA GLY A 221 23.38 -1.08 -16.54
C GLY A 221 21.88 -1.38 -16.63
N VAL A 222 21.00 -0.38 -16.49
CA VAL A 222 19.55 -0.54 -16.73
C VAL A 222 19.25 -0.19 -18.19
N VAL A 223 18.81 -1.17 -18.97
CA VAL A 223 18.33 -0.96 -20.34
C VAL A 223 16.80 -0.92 -20.33
N LEU A 224 16.24 0.21 -20.76
CA LEU A 224 14.79 0.39 -20.89
C LEU A 224 14.33 -0.09 -22.26
N ALA A 225 13.11 -0.61 -22.35
CA ALA A 225 12.46 -0.85 -23.63
C ALA A 225 12.05 0.49 -24.27
N ASP A 226 11.96 0.50 -25.61
CA ASP A 226 11.56 1.68 -26.36
C ASP A 226 10.20 2.23 -25.88
N GLY A 227 10.16 3.51 -25.54
CA GLY A 227 8.97 4.19 -25.01
C GLY A 227 8.73 4.01 -23.50
N MET A 228 9.63 3.35 -22.77
CA MET A 228 9.61 3.30 -21.30
C MET A 228 10.58 4.32 -20.71
N HIS A 229 10.21 4.92 -19.59
CA HIS A 229 11.00 5.88 -18.84
C HIS A 229 11.45 5.29 -17.50
N PHE A 230 12.53 5.80 -16.93
CA PHE A 230 13.02 5.33 -15.65
C PHE A 230 12.47 6.17 -14.50
N ASN A 231 11.96 5.49 -13.47
CA ASN A 231 11.53 6.07 -12.22
C ASN A 231 11.83 5.09 -11.06
N PRO A 232 12.68 5.46 -10.10
CA PRO A 232 13.09 4.57 -9.02
C PRO A 232 11.96 4.22 -8.04
N TYR A 233 10.92 5.06 -7.94
CA TYR A 233 9.78 4.80 -7.06
C TYR A 233 8.76 3.84 -7.69
N PHE A 234 8.84 3.55 -9.00
CA PHE A 234 7.88 2.68 -9.65
C PHE A 234 8.14 1.21 -9.35
N VAL A 235 7.08 0.48 -8.96
CA VAL A 235 7.15 -0.89 -8.42
C VAL A 235 7.41 -1.97 -9.48
N SER A 236 7.47 -1.63 -10.77
CA SER A 236 7.93 -2.59 -11.77
C SER A 236 9.42 -2.76 -11.58
N GLY A 237 9.86 -3.88 -11.02
CA GLY A 237 11.22 -4.12 -10.56
C GLY A 237 12.38 -3.44 -11.30
N SER A 238 12.32 -3.26 -12.62
CA SER A 238 13.32 -2.49 -13.40
C SER A 238 13.26 -0.95 -13.28
N GLY A 239 12.33 -0.38 -12.51
CA GLY A 239 12.02 1.05 -12.46
C GLY A 239 11.42 1.59 -13.78
N ALA A 240 11.00 0.72 -14.70
CA ALA A 240 10.53 1.12 -16.02
C ALA A 240 9.03 1.45 -16.00
N ILE A 241 8.67 2.70 -16.30
CA ILE A 241 7.29 3.18 -16.39
C ILE A 241 6.95 3.57 -17.83
N GLY A 242 5.76 3.20 -18.31
CA GLY A 242 5.27 3.58 -19.65
C GLY A 242 4.70 5.00 -19.74
N MET A 243 4.79 5.77 -18.65
CA MET A 243 4.33 7.15 -18.58
C MET A 243 5.53 8.07 -18.75
N ALA A 244 5.44 9.03 -19.67
CA ALA A 244 6.42 10.09 -19.79
C ALA A 244 6.33 11.05 -18.59
N GLN A 245 7.41 11.79 -18.32
CA GLN A 245 7.36 12.84 -17.32
C GLN A 245 6.32 13.90 -17.74
N ALA A 246 5.24 13.99 -16.98
CA ALA A 246 4.10 14.84 -17.31
C ALA A 246 4.22 16.26 -16.74
N LEU A 247 5.00 16.45 -15.66
CA LEU A 247 5.14 17.73 -14.97
C LEU A 247 6.53 18.32 -15.18
N PHE A 248 6.56 19.55 -15.69
CA PHE A 248 7.73 20.39 -15.81
C PHE A 248 7.43 21.76 -15.18
N SER A 249 8.47 22.48 -14.75
CA SER A 249 8.32 23.84 -14.23
C SER A 249 7.76 24.77 -15.30
N GLU A 250 6.84 25.66 -14.91
CA GLU A 250 6.22 26.70 -15.74
C GLU A 250 5.41 26.16 -16.93
N MET A 251 4.91 24.93 -16.83
CA MET A 251 4.03 24.34 -17.86
C MET A 251 2.63 24.95 -17.89
N ILE A 252 2.13 25.35 -16.72
CA ILE A 252 0.79 25.94 -16.56
C ILE A 252 0.91 27.22 -15.72
N ASP A 253 0.03 28.18 -15.95
CA ASP A 253 -0.09 29.37 -15.12
C ASP A 253 -1.29 29.23 -14.20
N TYR A 254 -1.08 29.37 -12.89
CA TYR A 254 -2.15 29.32 -11.91
C TYR A 254 -2.97 30.62 -11.92
N GLU A 255 -4.28 30.50 -11.69
CA GLU A 255 -5.18 31.66 -11.58
C GLU A 255 -4.80 32.62 -10.44
N ASP A 256 -4.20 32.09 -9.37
CA ASP A 256 -3.83 32.85 -8.17
C ASP A 256 -2.42 33.47 -8.22
N GLY A 257 -1.68 33.23 -9.30
CA GLY A 257 -0.31 33.73 -9.48
C GLY A 257 0.75 32.99 -8.65
N THR A 258 0.45 31.81 -8.09
CA THR A 258 1.48 30.95 -7.48
C THR A 258 2.55 30.57 -8.52
N PRO A 259 3.85 30.54 -8.18
CA PRO A 259 4.87 30.03 -9.09
C PRO A 259 4.67 28.54 -9.38
N ALA A 260 4.43 28.21 -10.65
CA ALA A 260 4.18 26.86 -11.15
C ALA A 260 5.45 26.00 -11.26
N THR A 261 6.16 25.82 -10.16
CA THR A 261 7.31 24.90 -10.11
C THR A 261 6.87 23.44 -10.14
N GLN A 262 7.68 22.52 -10.68
CA GLN A 262 7.32 21.09 -10.78
C GLN A 262 6.84 20.49 -9.44
N SER A 263 7.52 20.80 -8.34
CA SER A 263 7.15 20.31 -7.00
C SER A 263 5.84 20.92 -6.51
N GLN A 264 5.55 22.17 -6.85
CA GLN A 264 4.28 22.82 -6.51
C GLN A 264 3.12 22.20 -7.28
N LEU A 265 3.28 21.99 -8.60
CA LEU A 265 2.32 21.27 -9.43
C LEU A 265 2.02 19.87 -8.87
N ALA A 266 3.08 19.13 -8.52
CA ALA A 266 2.97 17.79 -7.94
C ALA A 266 2.26 17.79 -6.59
N LYS A 267 2.53 18.77 -5.72
CA LYS A 267 1.87 18.91 -4.42
C LYS A 267 0.37 19.17 -4.59
N ASP A 268 0.00 20.08 -5.48
CA ASP A 268 -1.39 20.49 -5.66
C ASP A 268 -2.21 19.37 -6.32
N VAL A 269 -1.70 18.73 -7.37
CA VAL A 269 -2.40 17.59 -8.00
C VAL A 269 -2.56 16.43 -7.02
N VAL A 270 -1.56 16.13 -6.20
CA VAL A 270 -1.66 15.06 -5.20
C VAL A 270 -2.70 15.41 -4.13
N THR A 271 -2.77 16.66 -3.69
CA THR A 271 -3.79 17.11 -2.73
C THR A 271 -5.20 16.99 -3.33
N PHE A 272 -5.37 17.34 -4.61
CA PHE A 272 -6.63 17.12 -5.33
C PHE A 272 -6.99 15.63 -5.46
N LEU A 273 -6.02 14.77 -5.79
CA LEU A 273 -6.25 13.32 -5.88
C LEU A 273 -6.57 12.69 -4.52
N SER A 274 -5.97 13.19 -3.43
CA SER A 274 -6.27 12.75 -2.06
C SER A 274 -7.70 13.13 -1.68
N TRP A 275 -8.14 14.33 -2.06
CA TRP A 275 -9.53 14.74 -1.90
C TRP A 275 -10.49 13.91 -2.76
N ALA A 276 -10.17 13.68 -4.04
CA ALA A 276 -11.00 12.88 -4.95
C ALA A 276 -11.22 11.45 -4.43
N ALA A 277 -10.19 10.87 -3.80
CA ALA A 277 -10.26 9.54 -3.21
C ALA A 277 -10.98 9.50 -1.85
N GLN A 278 -10.97 10.59 -1.09
CA GLN A 278 -11.59 10.72 0.24
C GLN A 278 -12.33 12.06 0.39
N PRO A 279 -13.46 12.28 -0.30
CA PRO A 279 -14.20 13.54 -0.20
C PRO A 279 -14.79 13.75 1.20
N GLU A 280 -14.99 12.68 1.97
CA GLU A 280 -15.49 12.75 3.34
C GLU A 280 -14.43 13.13 4.39
N TYR A 281 -13.16 13.36 4.00
CA TYR A 281 -12.04 13.55 4.91
C TYR A 281 -12.28 14.63 5.98
N ASP A 282 -12.69 15.82 5.54
CA ASP A 282 -12.90 16.97 6.43
C ASP A 282 -14.12 16.75 7.32
N THR A 283 -15.21 16.21 6.77
CA THR A 283 -16.41 15.86 7.55
C THR A 283 -16.12 14.76 8.55
N ARG A 284 -15.33 13.75 8.20
CA ARG A 284 -14.91 12.65 9.08
C ARG A 284 -14.07 13.16 10.24
N LYS A 285 -13.10 14.04 9.98
CA LYS A 285 -12.27 14.63 11.03
C LYS A 285 -13.05 15.62 11.87
N LYS A 286 -13.87 16.46 11.25
CA LYS A 286 -14.78 17.36 11.97
C LYS A 286 -15.73 16.56 12.86
N ALA A 287 -16.37 15.50 12.35
CA ALA A 287 -17.20 14.61 13.16
C ALA A 287 -16.41 13.92 14.28
N SER A 288 -15.15 13.57 14.05
CA SER A 288 -14.28 13.02 15.11
C SER A 288 -13.97 14.04 16.20
N ILE A 289 -13.74 15.30 15.82
CA ILE A 289 -13.55 16.44 16.75
C ILE A 289 -14.86 16.78 17.45
N ASP A 290 -15.97 16.83 16.73
CA ASP A 290 -17.31 17.13 17.24
C ASP A 290 -17.79 16.02 18.18
N VAL A 291 -17.57 14.74 17.87
CA VAL A 291 -17.85 13.65 18.82
C VAL A 291 -16.94 13.77 20.04
N SER A 292 -15.66 14.12 19.86
CA SER A 292 -14.72 14.31 20.97
C SER A 292 -15.01 15.56 21.82
N SER A 293 -15.66 16.59 21.24
CA SER A 293 -15.93 17.88 21.88
C SER A 293 -17.36 18.01 22.39
N VAL A 294 -18.35 17.45 21.68
CA VAL A 294 -19.80 17.51 21.95
C VAL A 294 -20.31 16.32 22.77
N VAL A 295 -19.76 15.10 22.65
CA VAL A 295 -19.89 14.10 23.72
C VAL A 295 -18.87 14.56 24.76
N PRO A 296 -19.27 15.26 25.82
CA PRO A 296 -18.31 16.17 26.43
C PRO A 296 -17.23 15.27 27.01
N THR A 297 -15.98 15.60 26.72
CA THR A 297 -14.83 14.96 27.35
C THR A 297 -15.02 14.94 28.88
N ARG A 298 -15.80 15.90 29.41
CA ARG A 298 -16.35 15.92 30.76
C ARG A 298 -17.27 14.73 31.13
N TRP A 299 -18.22 14.31 30.30
CA TRP A 299 -19.08 13.13 30.55
C TRP A 299 -18.40 11.80 30.25
N VAL A 300 -17.49 11.71 29.28
CA VAL A 300 -16.64 10.51 29.10
C VAL A 300 -15.74 10.33 30.32
N LEU A 301 -15.09 11.40 30.82
CA LEU A 301 -14.32 11.33 32.07
C LEU A 301 -15.21 11.11 33.31
N LEU A 302 -16.41 11.70 33.38
CA LEU A 302 -17.33 11.54 34.53
C LEU A 302 -18.16 10.26 34.52
N ILE A 303 -18.28 9.54 33.40
CA ILE A 303 -19.02 8.28 33.31
C ILE A 303 -18.09 7.12 33.00
N MET A 304 -17.23 7.21 31.98
CA MET A 304 -16.39 6.06 31.57
C MET A 304 -15.28 5.76 32.56
N ILE A 305 -14.63 6.77 33.18
CA ILE A 305 -13.61 6.50 34.21
C ILE A 305 -14.23 5.89 35.48
N PRO A 306 -15.28 6.44 36.10
CA PRO A 306 -15.89 5.80 37.26
C PRO A 306 -16.59 4.48 36.92
N MET A 307 -17.14 4.33 35.71
CA MET A 307 -17.67 3.03 35.28
C MET A 307 -16.55 2.00 35.08
N LEU A 308 -15.43 2.37 34.49
CA LEU A 308 -14.25 1.49 34.40
C LEU A 308 -13.69 1.20 35.80
N ALA A 309 -13.64 2.17 36.71
CA ALA A 309 -13.24 1.98 38.09
C ALA A 309 -14.19 1.03 38.83
N LEU A 310 -15.50 1.18 38.64
CA LEU A 310 -16.52 0.30 39.22
C LEU A 310 -16.43 -1.11 38.64
N LEU A 311 -16.27 -1.27 37.33
CA LEU A 311 -16.11 -2.56 36.67
C LEU A 311 -14.82 -3.25 37.10
N THR A 312 -13.71 -2.51 37.19
CA THR A 312 -12.44 -3.06 37.66
C THR A 312 -12.49 -3.41 39.14
N PHE A 313 -13.16 -2.60 39.97
CA PHE A 313 -13.44 -2.91 41.37
C PHE A 313 -14.31 -4.16 41.49
N TRP A 314 -15.42 -4.23 40.78
CA TRP A 314 -16.34 -5.37 40.78
C TRP A 314 -15.65 -6.66 40.32
N LYS A 315 -14.86 -6.58 39.26
CA LYS A 315 -14.03 -7.69 38.78
C LYS A 315 -13.02 -8.13 39.84
N ARG A 316 -12.35 -7.19 40.53
CA ARG A 316 -11.41 -7.51 41.62
C ARG A 316 -12.13 -8.11 42.83
N HIS A 317 -13.35 -7.65 43.15
CA HIS A 317 -14.17 -8.15 44.22
C HIS A 317 -14.63 -9.59 43.96
N LEU A 318 -15.22 -9.88 42.80
CA LEU A 318 -15.63 -11.24 42.41
C LEU A 318 -14.46 -12.23 42.39
N TRP A 319 -13.31 -11.80 41.86
CA TRP A 319 -12.11 -12.63 41.78
C TRP A 319 -11.31 -12.70 43.08
N SER A 320 -11.72 -12.00 44.14
CA SER A 320 -10.98 -11.98 45.40
C SER A 320 -10.92 -13.36 46.05
N THR A 321 -12.01 -14.13 46.00
CA THR A 321 -12.12 -15.47 46.59
C THR A 321 -11.21 -16.49 45.91
N ILE A 322 -11.13 -16.45 44.57
CA ILE A 322 -10.24 -17.32 43.79
C ILE A 322 -8.78 -16.92 43.98
N LYS A 323 -8.49 -15.61 44.04
CA LYS A 323 -7.12 -15.10 44.16
C LYS A 323 -6.55 -15.23 45.58
N SER A 324 -7.38 -15.24 46.61
CA SER A 324 -6.95 -15.35 48.02
C SER A 324 -6.91 -16.78 48.55
N ARG A 325 -7.38 -17.78 47.78
CA ARG A 325 -7.42 -19.17 48.24
C ARG A 325 -6.02 -19.73 48.49
N LYS A 326 -5.83 -20.37 49.65
CA LYS A 326 -4.62 -21.13 49.97
C LYS A 326 -4.89 -22.60 49.68
N ILE A 327 -4.09 -23.20 48.80
CA ILE A 327 -4.24 -24.60 48.41
C ILE A 327 -3.12 -25.38 49.09
N LEU A 328 -3.50 -26.38 49.89
CA LEU A 328 -2.57 -27.36 50.44
C LEU A 328 -2.68 -28.62 49.59
N PHE A 329 -1.60 -28.94 48.89
CA PHE A 329 -1.52 -30.22 48.19
C PHE A 329 -1.18 -31.31 49.22
N ARG A 330 -2.11 -32.24 49.43
CA ARG A 330 -1.86 -33.45 50.21
C ARG A 330 -1.67 -34.61 49.26
N GLU A 331 -0.50 -35.23 49.31
CA GLU A 331 -0.28 -36.51 48.67
C GLU A 331 -1.12 -37.57 49.40
N THR A 332 -1.88 -38.37 48.65
CA THR A 332 -2.61 -39.50 49.23
C THR A 332 -1.62 -40.59 49.61
N PRO A 333 -1.73 -41.21 50.81
CA PRO A 333 -0.87 -42.34 51.15
C PRO A 333 -1.16 -43.49 50.19
N LYS A 334 -0.09 -44.07 49.63
CA LYS A 334 -0.19 -45.26 48.76
C LYS A 334 -0.85 -46.39 49.56
N LEU A 335 -2.01 -46.87 49.11
CA LEU A 335 -2.64 -48.04 49.71
C LEU A 335 -1.66 -49.23 49.65
N PRO A 336 -1.51 -50.00 50.75
CA PRO A 336 -0.70 -51.22 50.70
C PRO A 336 -1.31 -52.20 49.69
N PRO A 337 -0.49 -53.00 48.98
CA PRO A 337 -1.00 -53.95 48.01
C PRO A 337 -1.95 -54.94 48.69
N LYS A 338 -3.13 -55.13 48.09
CA LYS A 338 -4.12 -56.12 48.53
C LYS A 338 -3.46 -57.49 48.48
N LYS A 339 -3.23 -58.12 49.64
CA LYS A 339 -2.79 -59.52 49.71
C LYS A 339 -3.92 -60.38 49.14
N SER A 340 -3.62 -61.10 48.06
CA SER A 340 -4.49 -62.06 47.38
C SER A 340 -4.74 -63.29 48.24
#